data_AF-A0A6N2RF76-F1
#
_entry.id   AF-A0A6N2RF76-F1
#
_cell.length_a   1.000
_cell.length_b   1.000
_cell.length_c   1.000
_cell.angle_alpha   90.00
_cell.angle_beta   90.00
_cell.angle_gamma   90.00
#
_symmetry.space_group_name_H-M   'P 1'
#
loop_
_entity.id
_entity.type
_entity.pdbx_description
1 polymer ?
#
loop_
_entity_poly.entity_id
_entity_poly.type
_entity_poly.pdbx_seq_one_letter_code
_entity_poly.pdbx_strand_id
1 'polypeptide(L)' 'MNKDKEIESYLKGELPEEEKLKYEIAGELGLLDRVLKDGWKSLSAKETGRIGGLMTRRKNKIQK' A
#
# COMPACT_ATOMS: atom_id res chain seq x y z
N MET A 1 -0.01 -19.98 -3.43
CA MET A 1 1.09 -19.06 -3.76
C MET A 1 0.49 -17.95 -4.63
N ASN A 2 0.16 -16.81 -4.03
CA ASN A 2 -0.45 -15.66 -4.73
C ASN A 2 0.03 -14.33 -4.11
N LYS A 3 1.09 -14.37 -3.29
CA LYS A 3 1.66 -13.17 -2.65
C LYS A 3 2.51 -12.39 -3.65
N ASP A 4 3.13 -13.11 -4.57
CA ASP A 4 4.11 -12.59 -5.51
C ASP A 4 3.49 -11.70 -6.58
N LYS A 5 2.25 -11.99 -7.02
CA LYS A 5 1.63 -11.32 -8.16
C LYS A 5 1.39 -9.82 -7.97
N GLU A 6 1.03 -9.41 -6.75
CA GLU A 6 0.76 -8.00 -6.43
C GLU A 6 2.06 -7.20 -6.25
N ILE A 7 3.05 -7.78 -5.56
CA ILE A 7 4.39 -7.18 -5.39
C ILE A 7 5.13 -7.13 -6.73
N GLU A 8 5.02 -8.17 -7.56
CA GLU A 8 5.55 -8.16 -8.92
C GLU A 8 4.89 -7.08 -9.78
N SER A 9 3.58 -6.84 -9.61
CA SER A 9 2.88 -5.77 -10.32
C SER A 9 3.37 -4.38 -9.86
N TYR A 10 3.67 -4.22 -8.56
CA TYR A 10 4.30 -3.02 -8.03
C TYR A 10 5.69 -2.79 -8.64
N LEU A 11 6.53 -3.83 -8.65
CA LEU A 11 7.89 -3.78 -9.19
C LEU A 11 7.89 -3.56 -10.71
N LYS A 12 6.91 -4.11 -11.44
CA LYS A 12 6.72 -3.86 -12.87
C LYS A 12 6.16 -2.47 -13.17
N GLY A 13 5.71 -1.72 -12.17
CA GLY A 13 5.15 -0.38 -12.33
C GLY A 13 3.75 -0.34 -12.95
N GLU A 14 3.12 -1.50 -13.15
CA GLU A 14 1.78 -1.67 -13.73
C GLU A 14 0.66 -1.47 -12.71
N LEU A 15 1.00 -1.14 -11.46
CA LEU A 15 0.00 -0.83 -10.47
C LEU A 15 -0.67 0.52 -10.74
N PRO A 16 -2.01 0.60 -10.52
CA PRO A 16 -2.72 1.85 -10.56
C PRO A 16 -2.14 2.82 -9.52
N GLU A 17 -2.27 4.10 -9.79
CA GLU A 17 -1.77 5.18 -8.93
C GLU A 17 -2.25 5.03 -7.48
N GLU A 18 -3.48 4.55 -7.32
CA GLU A 18 -4.11 4.24 -6.05
C GLU A 18 -3.33 3.19 -5.23
N GLU A 19 -2.81 2.15 -5.88
CA GLU A 19 -1.99 1.14 -5.20
C GLU A 19 -0.58 1.65 -4.93
N LYS A 20 0.04 2.39 -5.85
CA LYS A 20 1.34 3.04 -5.61
C LYS A 20 1.29 3.91 -4.35
N LEU A 21 0.21 4.67 -4.17
CA LEU A 21 -0.06 5.47 -2.98
C LEU A 21 -0.09 4.63 -1.69
N LYS A 22 -0.68 3.43 -1.72
CA LYS A 22 -0.69 2.54 -0.54
C LYS A 22 0.73 2.14 -0.14
N TYR A 23 1.55 1.71 -1.10
CA TYR A 23 2.94 1.34 -0.85
C TYR A 23 3.77 2.54 -0.39
N GLU A 24 3.54 3.73 -0.96
CA GLU A 24 4.22 4.96 -0.55
C GLU A 24 3.90 5.31 0.92
N ILE A 25 2.61 5.30 1.30
CA ILE A 25 2.18 5.53 2.69
C ILE A 25 2.71 4.43 3.62
N ALA A 26 2.73 3.17 3.18
CA ALA A 26 3.34 2.09 3.94
C ALA A 26 4.85 2.36 4.14
N GLY A 27 5.53 2.94 3.16
CA GLY A 27 6.92 3.38 3.26
C GLY A 27 7.11 4.48 4.30
N GLU A 28 6.26 5.51 4.26
CA GLU A 28 6.26 6.60 5.24
C GLU A 28 6.02 6.11 6.68
N LEU A 29 5.22 5.04 6.83
CA LEU A 29 4.93 4.43 8.13
C LEU A 29 5.98 3.38 8.56
N GLY A 30 6.99 3.09 7.75
CA GLY A 30 7.99 2.05 8.02
C GLY A 30 7.44 0.62 7.92
N LEU A 31 6.29 0.44 7.29
CA LEU A 31 5.60 -0.83 7.12
C LEU A 31 5.87 -1.49 5.75
N LEU A 32 6.47 -0.75 4.82
CA LEU A 32 6.73 -1.20 3.46
C LEU A 32 7.53 -2.50 3.39
N ASP A 33 8.60 -2.61 4.18
CA ASP A 33 9.44 -3.83 4.20
C ASP A 33 8.61 -5.07 4.55
N ARG A 34 7.73 -4.94 5.54
CA ARG A 34 6.84 -6.02 5.98
C ARG A 34 5.76 -6.34 4.95
N VAL A 35 5.23 -5.33 4.26
CA VAL A 35 4.27 -5.54 3.17
C VAL A 35 4.93 -6.22 1.97
N LEU A 36 6.16 -5.83 1.61
CA LEU A 36 6.91 -6.45 0.53
C LEU A 36 7.34 -7.88 0.86
N LYS A 37 7.63 -8.18 2.13
CA LYS A 37 8.09 -9.50 2.55
C LYS A 37 6.96 -10.47 2.87
N ASP A 38 5.98 -10.03 3.65
CA ASP A 38 4.92 -10.88 4.18
C ASP A 38 3.53 -10.61 3.57
N GLY A 39 3.38 -9.50 2.83
CA GLY A 39 2.13 -9.02 2.23
C GLY A 39 1.31 -8.14 3.19
N TRP A 40 0.26 -7.52 2.67
CA TRP A 40 -0.69 -6.71 3.45
C TRP A 40 -1.34 -7.46 4.62
N LYS A 41 -1.51 -8.77 4.49
CA LYS A 41 -2.06 -9.64 5.54
C LYS A 41 -1.19 -9.74 6.79
N SER A 42 0.06 -9.30 6.72
CA SER A 42 0.99 -9.30 7.85
C SER A 42 0.77 -8.13 8.80
N LEU A 43 0.10 -7.09 8.31
CA LEU A 43 -0.22 -5.89 9.07
C LEU A 43 -1.48 -6.10 9.91
N SER A 44 -1.52 -5.46 11.06
CA SER A 44 -2.72 -5.39 11.89
C SER A 44 -3.80 -4.53 11.23
N ALA A 45 -5.06 -4.72 11.66
CA ALA A 45 -6.19 -3.88 11.25
C ALA A 45 -5.96 -2.38 11.55
N LYS A 46 -5.18 -2.07 12.60
CA LYS A 46 -4.83 -0.69 12.96
C LYS A 46 -3.86 -0.06 11.97
N GLU A 47 -2.88 -0.83 11.51
CA GLU A 47 -1.88 -0.39 10.53
C GLU A 47 -2.48 -0.23 9.13
N THR A 48 -3.19 -1.26 8.65
CA THR A 48 -3.91 -1.20 7.37
C THR A 48 -5.00 -0.12 7.37
N GLY A 49 -5.74 0.03 8.47
CA GLY A 49 -6.74 1.09 8.62
C GLY A 49 -6.15 2.50 8.57
N ARG A 50 -4.95 2.72 9.15
CA ARG A 50 -4.23 3.99 9.04
C ARG A 50 -3.84 4.29 7.58
N ILE A 51 -3.34 3.28 6.86
CA ILE A 51 -2.96 3.41 5.45
C ILE A 51 -4.19 3.77 4.60
N GLY A 52 -5.30 3.04 4.74
CA GLY A 52 -6.55 3.33 4.02
C GLY A 52 -7.15 4.70 4.35
N GLY A 53 -7.03 5.15 5.61
CA GLY A 53 -7.46 6.48 6.01
C GLY A 53 -6.62 7.60 5.38
N LEU A 54 -5.29 7.47 5.37
CA LEU A 54 -4.38 8.42 4.73
C LEU A 54 -4.56 8.47 3.21
N MET A 55 -4.72 7.30 2.60
CA MET A 55 -5.02 7.15 1.18
C MET A 55 -6.31 7.89 0.80
N THR A 56 -7.39 7.71 1.57
CA THR A 56 -8.67 8.42 1.34
C THR A 56 -8.50 9.93 1.46
N ARG A 57 -7.73 10.40 2.46
CA ARG A 57 -7.42 11.83 2.64
C ARG A 57 -6.62 12.40 1.47
N ARG A 58 -5.61 11.68 0.97
CA ARG A 58 -4.81 12.11 -0.19
C ARG A 58 -5.69 12.14 -1.46
N LYS A 59 -6.48 11.09 -1.71
CA LYS A 59 -7.39 11.00 -2.86
C LYS A 59 -8.42 12.15 -2.87
N ASN A 60 -8.95 12.53 -1.71
CA ASN A 60 -9.87 13.67 -1.59
C ASN A 60 -9.20 15.03 -1.83
N LYS A 61 -7.88 15.15 -1.63
CA LYS A 61 -7.14 16.40 -1.93
C LYS A 61 -6.82 16.53 -3.42
N ILE A 62 -6.62 15.42 -4.12
CA ILE A 62 -6.31 15.41 -5.56
C ILE A 62 -7.57 15.66 -6.40
N GLN A 63 -8.73 15.19 -5.93
CA GLN A 63 -10.01 15.35 -6.62
C GLN A 63 -10.72 16.68 -6.31
N LYS A 64 -10.12 17.57 -5.53
CA LYS A 64 -10.71 18.85 -5.12
C LYS A 64 -9.91 20.00 -5.71
#